data_AF-A0A2G2H763-F1
#
_entry.id   AF-A0A2G2H763-F1
#
_cell.length_a   1.000
_cell.length_b   1.000
_cell.length_c   1.000
_cell.angle_alpha   90.00
_cell.angle_beta   90.00
_cell.angle_gamma   90.00
#
_symmetry.space_group_name_H-M   'P 1'
#
loop_
_entity.id
_entity.type
_entity.pdbx_description
1 polymer ?
#
loop_
_entity_poly.entity_id
_entity_poly.type
_entity_poly.pdbx_seq_one_letter_code
_entity_poly.pdbx_strand_id
1 'polypeptide(L)'
;MTKKYKLILTLCVGFFFFSMSSFGQEVEVVDENSDDIAFAIIEKVPVYPGCKGEDNRLLRDCMNLKIKKHVASTFNTKKARNIGLIGKQKIYVQFKIMKTGKVKIMRVSAPHKKLEKEARRVVNKLPKMIPGVQDGRNVNVTYMLPIGFRVE
;
A
#
# COMPACT_ATOMS: atom_id res chain seq x y z
N MET A 1 66.69 -21.89 37.54
CA MET A 1 65.80 -21.55 38.68
C MET A 1 64.39 -21.34 38.14
N THR A 2 63.58 -22.39 38.05
CA THR A 2 62.48 -22.72 38.98
C THR A 2 61.41 -21.62 39.14
N LYS A 3 60.29 -21.81 38.43
CA LYS A 3 58.88 -21.85 38.93
C LYS A 3 57.98 -21.96 37.69
N LYS A 4 57.47 -23.15 37.33
CA LYS A 4 56.25 -23.84 37.82
C LYS A 4 54.97 -22.98 37.69
N TYR A 5 54.30 -23.09 36.55
CA TYR A 5 52.87 -22.83 36.36
C TYR A 5 52.29 -24.08 35.67
N LYS A 6 52.05 -25.17 36.41
CA LYS A 6 50.72 -25.59 36.90
C LYS A 6 49.58 -25.38 35.88
N LEU A 7 49.48 -26.37 35.00
CA LEU A 7 48.26 -27.09 34.61
C LEU A 7 47.03 -26.78 35.48
N ILE A 8 46.07 -26.04 34.91
CA ILE A 8 44.62 -26.06 35.21
C ILE A 8 43.95 -25.62 33.89
N LEU A 9 43.65 -26.48 32.92
CA LEU A 9 42.47 -27.34 32.84
C LEU A 9 41.27 -26.86 33.66
N THR A 10 40.72 -25.68 33.33
CA THR A 10 39.35 -25.31 33.70
C THR A 10 38.52 -25.14 32.44
N LEU A 11 37.46 -25.94 32.36
CA LEU A 11 36.32 -25.88 31.45
C LEU A 11 35.87 -24.44 31.14
N CYS A 12 36.12 -23.99 29.91
CA CYS A 12 35.28 -22.99 29.24
C CYS A 12 34.73 -23.62 27.95
N VAL A 13 33.96 -24.69 28.11
CA VAL A 13 33.00 -25.10 27.11
C VAL A 13 31.93 -24.01 27.07
N GLY A 14 31.89 -23.27 25.97
CA GLY A 14 30.74 -22.46 25.58
C GLY A 14 30.73 -21.02 26.06
N PHE A 15 31.44 -20.11 25.36
CA PHE A 15 30.93 -18.74 25.15
C PHE A 15 31.65 -17.91 24.06
N PHE A 16 32.45 -18.51 23.16
CA PHE A 16 33.21 -17.71 22.17
C PHE A 16 33.14 -18.20 20.72
N PHE A 17 32.17 -19.05 20.40
CA PHE A 17 31.97 -19.56 19.03
C PHE A 17 30.51 -19.59 18.58
N PHE A 18 29.58 -18.95 19.31
CA PHE A 18 28.21 -18.80 18.83
C PHE A 18 28.06 -17.47 18.11
N SER A 19 28.28 -17.54 16.80
CA SER A 19 27.61 -16.73 15.80
C SER A 19 27.94 -15.24 15.85
N MET A 20 28.91 -14.84 15.01
CA MET A 20 28.71 -13.68 14.14
C MET A 20 27.38 -13.89 13.43
N SER A 21 26.28 -13.48 14.06
CA SER A 21 24.99 -13.40 13.40
C SER A 21 25.14 -12.29 12.40
N SER A 22 25.58 -12.69 11.21
CA SER A 22 25.45 -11.95 9.98
C SER A 22 24.04 -11.37 9.99
N PHE A 23 23.92 -10.05 10.17
CA PHE A 23 22.76 -9.33 9.68
C PHE A 23 22.81 -9.47 8.16
N GLY A 24 22.35 -10.61 7.67
CA GLY A 24 21.96 -10.77 6.28
C GLY A 24 20.79 -9.82 6.10
N GLN A 25 21.07 -8.63 5.61
CA GLN A 25 20.04 -7.84 4.96
C GLN A 25 19.59 -8.71 3.78
N GLU A 26 18.40 -9.32 3.88
CA GLU A 26 17.72 -9.80 2.69
C GLU A 26 17.55 -8.57 1.80
N VAL A 27 18.38 -8.49 0.76
CA VAL A 27 18.18 -7.55 -0.32
C VAL A 27 16.92 -8.05 -1.01
N GLU A 28 15.77 -7.45 -0.69
CA GLU A 28 14.59 -7.54 -1.55
C GLU A 28 15.04 -7.05 -2.92
N VAL A 29 15.12 -8.00 -3.86
CA VAL A 29 15.46 -7.73 -5.25
C VAL A 29 14.35 -6.83 -5.80
N VAL A 30 14.57 -5.52 -5.78
CA VAL A 30 13.69 -4.56 -6.44
C VAL A 30 13.88 -4.80 -7.93
N ASP A 31 12.92 -5.49 -8.53
CA ASP A 31 12.83 -5.67 -9.97
C ASP A 31 12.93 -4.30 -10.66
N GLU A 32 14.05 -4.03 -11.32
CA GLU A 32 14.34 -2.78 -12.03
C GLU A 32 13.36 -2.53 -13.21
N ASN A 33 12.47 -3.48 -13.52
CA ASN A 33 11.35 -3.34 -14.45
C ASN A 33 9.98 -3.18 -13.77
N SER A 34 9.90 -2.66 -12.54
CA SER A 34 8.59 -2.36 -11.97
C SER A 34 7.93 -1.22 -12.75
N ASP A 35 7.00 -1.56 -13.65
CA ASP A 35 6.06 -0.64 -14.33
C ASP A 35 5.16 0.14 -13.33
N ASP A 36 5.53 0.27 -12.05
CA ASP A 36 4.71 0.79 -10.97
C ASP A 36 5.09 2.23 -10.65
N ILE A 37 4.38 3.19 -11.25
CA ILE A 37 4.59 4.62 -11.02
C ILE A 37 3.61 5.16 -9.99
N ALA A 38 4.05 6.05 -9.11
CA ALA A 38 3.16 6.70 -8.15
C ALA A 38 2.26 7.72 -8.87
N PHE A 39 0.98 7.75 -8.52
CA PHE A 39 0.02 8.71 -9.09
C PHE A 39 0.50 10.16 -8.94
N ALA A 40 1.23 10.50 -7.87
CA ALA A 40 1.72 11.86 -7.64
C ALA A 40 2.68 12.38 -8.73
N ILE A 41 3.45 11.50 -9.38
CA ILE A 41 4.58 11.90 -10.25
C ILE A 41 4.42 11.49 -11.72
N ILE A 42 3.42 10.67 -12.06
CA ILE A 42 3.23 10.17 -13.43
C ILE A 42 2.97 11.28 -14.46
N GLU A 43 3.49 11.11 -15.67
CA GLU A 43 3.28 12.03 -16.80
C GLU A 43 1.81 12.14 -17.20
N LYS A 44 1.15 11.02 -17.54
CA LYS A 44 -0.29 10.99 -17.85
C LYS A 44 -1.02 10.06 -16.90
N VAL A 45 -2.02 10.61 -16.19
CA VAL A 45 -2.78 9.82 -15.22
C VAL A 45 -3.77 8.86 -15.86
N PRO A 46 -4.18 7.82 -15.11
CA PRO A 46 -5.32 7.03 -15.51
C PRO A 46 -6.58 7.89 -15.67
N VAL A 47 -7.40 7.58 -16.68
CA VAL A 47 -8.63 8.32 -16.95
C VAL A 47 -9.83 7.52 -16.44
N TYR A 48 -10.54 8.08 -15.47
CA TYR A 48 -11.79 7.52 -14.95
C TYR A 48 -12.92 7.67 -15.99
N PRO A 49 -13.81 6.67 -16.17
CA PRO A 49 -14.94 6.79 -17.09
C PRO A 49 -15.79 8.06 -16.90
N GLY A 50 -15.93 8.84 -17.96
CA GLY A 50 -16.65 10.12 -17.96
C GLY A 50 -15.80 11.35 -17.65
N CYS A 51 -14.50 11.19 -17.41
CA CYS A 51 -13.54 12.29 -17.54
C CYS A 51 -13.16 12.47 -19.02
N LYS A 52 -13.04 13.72 -19.49
CA LYS A 52 -12.73 14.08 -20.88
C LYS A 52 -11.68 15.18 -20.92
N GLY A 53 -10.96 15.29 -22.04
CA GLY A 53 -9.94 16.31 -22.28
C GLY A 53 -8.52 15.75 -22.26
N GLU A 54 -7.54 16.64 -22.48
CA GLU A 54 -6.11 16.28 -22.60
C GLU A 54 -5.25 16.86 -21.48
N ASP A 55 -5.75 17.88 -20.77
CA ASP A 55 -5.04 18.48 -19.64
C ASP A 55 -4.91 17.49 -18.48
N ASN A 56 -3.69 17.07 -18.20
CA ASN A 56 -3.40 16.06 -17.20
C ASN A 56 -3.83 16.47 -15.78
N ARG A 57 -3.79 17.77 -15.46
CA ARG A 57 -4.21 18.28 -14.15
C ARG A 57 -5.73 18.18 -14.01
N LEU A 58 -6.49 18.55 -15.04
CA LEU A 58 -7.95 18.39 -15.04
C LEU A 58 -8.36 16.92 -14.98
N LEU A 59 -7.64 16.03 -15.67
CA LEU A 59 -7.87 14.58 -15.61
C LEU A 59 -7.60 14.02 -14.21
N ARG A 60 -6.51 14.47 -13.55
CA ARG A 60 -6.18 14.15 -12.16
C ARG A 60 -7.33 14.52 -11.22
N ASP A 61 -7.79 15.75 -11.30
CA ASP A 61 -8.85 16.27 -10.43
C ASP A 61 -10.18 15.56 -10.69
N CYS A 62 -10.51 15.31 -11.96
CA CYS A 62 -11.71 14.58 -12.34
C CYS A 62 -11.69 13.15 -11.80
N MET A 63 -10.58 12.41 -11.96
CA MET A 63 -10.43 11.06 -11.43
C MET A 63 -10.57 11.05 -9.90
N ASN A 64 -9.86 11.94 -9.20
CA ASN A 64 -9.97 12.09 -7.74
C ASN A 64 -11.41 12.34 -7.29
N LEU A 65 -12.11 13.24 -7.98
CA LEU A 65 -13.51 13.57 -7.69
C LEU A 65 -14.43 12.37 -7.90
N LYS A 66 -14.28 11.65 -9.02
CA LYS A 66 -15.11 10.49 -9.34
C LYS A 66 -14.91 9.34 -8.36
N ILE A 67 -13.67 9.05 -7.98
CA ILE A 67 -13.36 8.04 -6.96
C ILE A 67 -13.96 8.44 -5.60
N LYS A 68 -13.78 9.69 -5.17
CA LYS A 68 -14.39 10.20 -3.93
C LYS A 68 -15.92 10.05 -3.94
N LYS A 69 -16.57 10.43 -5.04
CA LYS A 69 -18.02 10.27 -5.22
C LYS A 69 -18.46 8.82 -5.16
N HIS A 70 -17.76 7.91 -5.85
CA HIS A 70 -18.03 6.46 -5.81
C HIS A 70 -17.93 5.90 -4.38
N VAL A 71 -16.89 6.30 -3.65
CA VAL A 71 -16.70 5.87 -2.26
C VAL A 71 -17.82 6.40 -1.38
N ALA A 72 -18.14 7.69 -1.49
CA ALA A 72 -19.20 8.31 -0.69
C ALA A 72 -20.58 7.67 -0.93
N SER A 73 -20.89 7.28 -2.17
CA SER A 73 -22.17 6.63 -2.49
C SER A 73 -22.21 5.14 -2.14
N THR A 74 -21.06 4.47 -2.09
CA THR A 74 -21.00 3.00 -2.01
C THR A 74 -20.58 2.49 -0.62
N PHE A 75 -19.86 3.28 0.18
CA PHE A 75 -19.33 2.86 1.47
C PHE A 75 -20.40 2.88 2.57
N ASN A 76 -20.63 1.74 3.23
CA ASN A 76 -21.62 1.65 4.29
C ASN A 76 -21.03 2.01 5.66
N THR A 77 -21.24 3.24 6.09
CA THR A 77 -20.81 3.76 7.41
C THR A 77 -21.47 3.06 8.59
N LYS A 78 -22.67 2.47 8.43
CA LYS A 78 -23.37 1.74 9.50
C LYS A 78 -22.57 0.53 10.00
N LYS A 79 -21.67 -0.02 9.16
CA LYS A 79 -20.76 -1.10 9.56
C LYS A 79 -19.84 -0.71 10.71
N ALA A 80 -19.48 0.58 10.83
CA ALA A 80 -18.65 1.08 11.93
C ALA A 80 -19.45 1.21 13.23
N ARG A 81 -20.70 1.66 13.15
CA ARG A 81 -21.60 1.75 14.31
C ARG A 81 -21.88 0.37 14.92
N ASN A 82 -22.11 -0.64 14.08
CA ASN A 82 -22.40 -2.01 14.53
C ASN A 82 -21.22 -2.71 15.24
N ILE A 83 -20.03 -2.11 15.25
CA ILE A 83 -18.85 -2.60 15.98
C ILE A 83 -18.42 -1.64 17.09
N GLY A 84 -19.26 -0.68 17.46
CA GLY A 84 -19.01 0.22 18.59
C GLY A 84 -17.92 1.27 18.35
N LEU A 85 -17.54 1.54 17.10
CA LEU A 85 -16.63 2.65 16.81
C LEU A 85 -17.36 3.99 16.94
N ILE A 86 -16.68 4.98 17.53
CA ILE A 86 -17.19 6.35 17.73
C ILE A 86 -16.21 7.39 17.17
N GLY A 87 -16.70 8.58 16.87
CA GLY A 87 -15.85 9.71 16.49
C GLY A 87 -15.29 9.61 15.07
N LYS A 88 -14.14 10.26 14.84
CA LYS A 88 -13.52 10.36 13.51
C LYS A 88 -12.76 9.07 13.18
N GLN A 89 -13.15 8.40 12.10
CA GLN A 89 -12.53 7.19 11.60
C GLN A 89 -11.81 7.48 10.28
N LYS A 90 -10.64 6.86 10.09
CA LYS A 90 -9.86 6.95 8.86
C LYS A 90 -9.46 5.56 8.39
N ILE A 91 -9.61 5.32 7.10
CA ILE A 91 -9.17 4.10 6.41
C ILE A 91 -8.28 4.53 5.26
N TYR A 92 -7.19 3.81 5.04
CA TYR A 92 -6.30 4.02 3.89
C TYR A 92 -6.33 2.80 3.01
N VAL A 93 -6.66 2.99 1.74
CA VAL A 93 -6.62 1.92 0.73
C VAL A 93 -5.55 2.25 -0.29
N GLN A 94 -4.55 1.39 -0.38
CA GLN A 94 -3.53 1.44 -1.43
C GLN A 94 -3.88 0.41 -2.51
N PHE A 95 -4.05 0.87 -3.73
CA PHE A 95 -4.33 0.02 -4.87
C PHE A 95 -3.55 0.49 -6.09
N LYS A 96 -3.38 -0.41 -7.06
CA LYS A 96 -2.78 -0.14 -8.36
C LYS A 96 -3.88 -0.15 -9.42
N ILE A 97 -3.82 0.81 -10.32
CA ILE A 97 -4.53 0.75 -11.60
C ILE A 97 -3.55 0.13 -12.58
N MET A 98 -3.79 -1.12 -12.94
CA MET A 98 -2.87 -1.88 -13.78
C MET A 98 -2.84 -1.31 -15.20
N LYS A 99 -1.81 -1.65 -15.98
CA LYS A 99 -1.74 -1.37 -17.42
C LYS A 99 -2.93 -1.90 -18.24
N THR A 100 -3.67 -2.86 -17.69
CA THR A 100 -4.93 -3.37 -18.27
C THR A 100 -6.14 -2.50 -17.95
N GLY A 101 -6.00 -1.44 -17.15
CA GLY A 101 -7.08 -0.60 -16.63
C GLY A 101 -7.85 -1.18 -15.44
N LYS A 102 -7.49 -2.38 -14.97
CA LYS A 102 -8.13 -3.04 -13.81
C LYS A 102 -7.51 -2.55 -12.51
N VAL A 103 -8.31 -2.53 -11.45
CA VAL A 103 -7.82 -2.19 -10.10
C VAL A 103 -7.35 -3.44 -9.37
N LYS A 104 -6.17 -3.38 -8.75
CA LYS A 104 -5.62 -4.41 -7.85
C LYS A 104 -5.33 -3.79 -6.50
N ILE A 105 -5.99 -4.26 -5.44
CA ILE A 105 -5.77 -3.78 -4.09
C ILE A 105 -4.46 -4.37 -3.55
N MET A 106 -3.57 -3.51 -3.05
CA MET A 106 -2.29 -3.91 -2.46
C MET A 106 -2.41 -4.01 -0.94
N ARG A 107 -2.93 -2.97 -0.31
CA ARG A 107 -3.02 -2.87 1.15
C ARG A 107 -4.27 -2.09 1.55
N VAL A 108 -4.87 -2.49 2.67
CA VAL A 108 -5.93 -1.72 3.33
C VAL A 108 -5.56 -1.61 4.80
N SER A 109 -5.51 -0.37 5.31
CA SER A 109 -5.32 -0.07 6.72
C SER A 109 -6.62 0.50 7.27
N ALA A 110 -7.25 -0.23 8.18
CA ALA A 110 -8.52 0.15 8.79
C ALA A 110 -8.50 -0.18 10.29
N PRO A 111 -9.27 0.54 11.13
CA PRO A 111 -9.35 0.27 12.57
C PRO A 111 -9.93 -1.12 12.91
N HIS A 112 -10.64 -1.76 11.97
CA HIS A 112 -11.29 -3.04 12.21
C HIS A 112 -11.46 -3.85 10.91
N LYS A 113 -11.35 -5.19 11.00
CA LYS A 113 -11.45 -6.12 9.85
C LYS A 113 -12.76 -5.99 9.07
N LYS A 114 -13.88 -5.71 9.73
CA LYS A 114 -15.19 -5.48 9.05
C LYS A 114 -15.15 -4.24 8.15
N LEU A 115 -14.44 -3.19 8.55
CA LEU A 115 -14.25 -1.98 7.74
C LEU A 115 -13.25 -2.21 6.61
N GLU A 116 -12.21 -2.99 6.87
CA GLU A 116 -11.27 -3.42 5.84
C GLU A 116 -11.99 -4.16 4.70
N LYS A 117 -12.83 -5.16 5.06
CA LYS A 117 -13.65 -5.92 4.09
C LYS A 117 -14.59 -5.01 3.30
N GLU A 118 -15.17 -4.01 3.95
CA GLU A 118 -16.03 -3.04 3.29
C GLU A 118 -15.26 -2.13 2.32
N ALA A 119 -14.12 -1.60 2.74
CA ALA A 119 -13.27 -0.78 1.89
C ALA A 119 -12.81 -1.56 0.65
N ARG A 120 -12.41 -2.84 0.83
CA ARG A 120 -12.08 -3.73 -0.29
C ARG A 120 -13.26 -3.90 -1.25
N ARG A 121 -14.48 -4.13 -0.73
CA ARG A 121 -15.70 -4.25 -1.55
C ARG A 121 -15.97 -3.00 -2.37
N VAL A 122 -15.80 -1.81 -1.78
CA VAL A 122 -16.03 -0.53 -2.46
C VAL A 122 -15.02 -0.30 -3.58
N VAL A 123 -13.73 -0.54 -3.31
CA VAL A 123 -12.66 -0.35 -4.29
C VAL A 123 -12.75 -1.38 -5.43
N ASN A 124 -13.12 -2.63 -5.14
CA ASN A 124 -13.36 -3.64 -6.19
C ASN A 124 -14.55 -3.33 -7.10
N LYS A 125 -15.44 -2.40 -6.70
CA LYS A 125 -16.55 -1.92 -7.53
C LYS A 125 -16.17 -0.72 -8.41
N LEU A 126 -14.93 -0.23 -8.34
CA LEU A 126 -14.47 0.81 -9.25
C LEU A 126 -14.52 0.27 -10.69
N PRO A 127 -14.92 1.10 -11.66
CA PRO A 127 -14.93 0.69 -13.05
C PRO A 127 -13.50 0.54 -13.58
N LYS A 128 -13.38 -0.19 -14.70
CA LYS A 128 -12.15 -0.22 -15.48
C LYS A 128 -11.81 1.20 -15.94
N MET A 129 -10.56 1.61 -15.81
CA MET A 129 -10.06 2.93 -16.20
C MET A 129 -9.17 2.81 -17.44
N ILE A 130 -8.95 3.93 -18.13
CA ILE A 130 -7.87 4.01 -19.11
C ILE A 130 -6.56 4.05 -18.32
N PRO A 131 -5.54 3.22 -18.64
CA PRO A 131 -4.29 3.18 -17.88
C PRO A 131 -3.52 4.51 -17.98
N GLY A 132 -2.65 4.74 -17.01
CA GLY A 132 -1.70 5.85 -17.06
C GLY A 132 -0.58 5.56 -18.06
N VAL A 133 0.06 6.63 -18.55
CA VAL A 133 1.14 6.54 -19.52
C VAL A 133 2.38 7.22 -18.94
N GLN A 134 3.52 6.53 -19.05
CA GLN A 134 4.85 7.01 -18.71
C GLN A 134 5.78 6.63 -19.86
N ASP A 135 6.56 7.58 -20.36
CA ASP A 135 7.52 7.37 -21.46
C ASP A 135 6.85 6.72 -22.70
N GLY A 136 5.62 7.15 -22.99
CA GLY A 136 4.81 6.62 -24.10
C GLY A 136 4.25 5.21 -23.91
N ARG A 137 4.46 4.56 -22.75
CA ARG A 137 3.99 3.20 -22.46
C ARG A 137 2.94 3.17 -21.35
N ASN A 138 2.00 2.23 -21.46
CA ASN A 138 1.01 2.00 -20.41
C ASN A 138 1.68 1.35 -19.19
N VAL A 139 1.57 2.02 -18.04
CA VAL A 139 2.18 1.58 -16.78
C VAL A 139 1.12 1.31 -15.72
N ASN A 140 1.50 0.57 -14.68
CA ASN A 140 0.69 0.45 -13.49
C ASN A 140 0.83 1.73 -12.65
N VAL A 141 -0.26 2.19 -12.07
CA VAL A 141 -0.27 3.43 -11.30
C VAL A 141 -0.72 3.15 -9.88
N THR A 142 0.16 3.41 -8.91
CA THR A 142 -0.15 3.26 -7.49
C THR A 142 -0.91 4.49 -6.98
N TYR A 143 -2.06 4.25 -6.37
CA TYR A 143 -2.93 5.28 -5.80
C TYR A 143 -3.24 4.97 -4.34
N MET A 144 -3.22 6.02 -3.50
CA MET A 144 -3.62 5.94 -2.10
C MET A 144 -4.92 6.72 -1.88
N LEU A 145 -5.97 6.00 -1.49
CA LEU A 145 -7.29 6.54 -1.22
C LEU A 145 -7.50 6.66 0.30
N PRO A 146 -7.55 7.88 0.85
CA PRO A 146 -8.04 8.10 2.21
C PRO A 146 -9.58 8.09 2.22
N ILE A 147 -10.16 7.30 3.12
CA ILE A 147 -11.61 7.28 3.41
C ILE A 147 -11.77 7.76 4.85
N GLY A 148 -12.21 9.00 5.02
CA GLY A 148 -12.52 9.59 6.31
C GLY A 148 -14.01 9.73 6.51
N PHE A 149 -14.52 9.34 7.69
CA PHE A 149 -15.91 9.53 8.06
C PHE A 149 -16.04 9.69 9.58
N ARG A 150 -17.17 10.23 10.05
CA ARG A 150 -17.49 10.31 11.47
C ARG A 150 -18.58 9.31 11.79
N VAL A 151 -18.44 8.63 12.93
CA VAL A 151 -19.50 7.80 13.52
C VAL A 151 -20.04 8.54 14.72
N GLU A 152 -21.36 8.67 14.73
CA GLU A 152 -22.15 9.21 15.84
C GLU A 152 -22.73 8.06 16.66
#